data_AF-A0A2C0ZVA1-F1
#
_entry.id   AF-A0A2C0ZVA1-F1
#
_cell.length_a   1.000
_cell.length_b   1.000
_cell.length_c   1.000
_cell.angle_alpha   90.00
_cell.angle_beta   90.00
_cell.angle_gamma   90.00
#
_symmetry.space_group_name_H-M   'P 1'
#
loop_
_entity.id
_entity.type
_entity.pdbx_description
1 polymer ?
#
loop_
_entity_poly.entity_id
_entity_poly.type
_entity_poly.pdbx_seq_one_letter_code
_entity_poly.pdbx_strand_id
1 'polypeptide(L)'
;MKHLTSDQLLSYQQNKLSNKESLLLEQHLNECSSCKAELELLNELHEEWMNPPEFHFSNEIMNEIMKQTELIERKEQVIEKKSNNHNSKKVRFIHLVLAAAATFLFFQFQLAERISNSNRHVVQTIDQTSSLIEKSEKIKLSIPIPKIFKENKK
;
A
#
# COMPACT_ATOMS: atom_id res chain seq x y z
N MET A 1 -22.53 -38.81 -10.55
CA MET A 1 -21.43 -38.04 -11.14
C MET A 1 -21.56 -36.59 -10.70
N LYS A 2 -20.46 -35.85 -10.56
CA LYS A 2 -20.50 -34.43 -10.19
C LYS A 2 -20.79 -33.60 -11.45
N HIS A 3 -21.81 -32.76 -11.41
CA HIS A 3 -22.14 -31.82 -12.49
C HIS A 3 -21.14 -30.66 -12.54
N LEU A 4 -20.97 -30.06 -13.71
CA LEU A 4 -20.27 -28.79 -13.87
C LEU A 4 -21.05 -27.68 -13.15
N THR A 5 -20.33 -26.70 -12.63
CA THR A 5 -20.98 -25.50 -12.09
C THR A 5 -21.31 -24.53 -13.23
N SER A 6 -22.32 -23.68 -13.04
CA SER A 6 -22.70 -22.69 -14.03
C SER A 6 -21.54 -21.73 -14.37
N ASP A 7 -20.68 -21.40 -13.40
CA ASP A 7 -19.45 -20.60 -13.64
C ASP A 7 -18.48 -21.28 -14.62
N GLN A 8 -18.35 -22.62 -14.55
CA GLN A 8 -17.49 -23.38 -15.46
C GLN A 8 -18.07 -23.39 -16.87
N LEU A 9 -19.40 -23.55 -17.00
CA LEU A 9 -20.10 -23.48 -18.29
C LEU A 9 -20.00 -22.09 -18.91
N LEU A 10 -20.19 -21.02 -18.12
CA LEU A 10 -20.02 -19.64 -18.57
C LEU A 10 -18.59 -19.34 -19.00
N SER A 11 -17.60 -19.84 -18.26
CA SER A 11 -16.18 -19.69 -18.60
C SER A 11 -15.84 -20.42 -19.91
N TYR A 12 -16.46 -21.58 -20.15
CA TYR A 12 -16.36 -22.32 -21.41
C TYR A 12 -17.01 -21.54 -22.57
N GLN A 13 -18.26 -21.09 -22.42
CA GLN A 13 -18.99 -20.29 -23.42
C GLN A 13 -18.23 -19.01 -23.80
N GLN A 14 -17.57 -18.37 -22.84
CA GLN A 14 -16.80 -17.13 -23.06
C GLN A 14 -15.36 -17.37 -23.55
N ASN A 15 -14.97 -18.61 -23.86
CA ASN A 15 -13.61 -18.99 -24.26
C ASN A 15 -12.52 -18.51 -23.28
N LYS A 16 -12.81 -18.51 -21.98
CA LYS A 16 -11.88 -18.07 -20.91
C LYS A 16 -11.05 -19.19 -20.31
N LEU A 17 -11.35 -20.44 -20.67
CA LEU A 17 -10.65 -21.62 -20.16
C LEU A 17 -9.37 -21.88 -20.96
N SER A 18 -8.38 -22.49 -20.31
CA SER A 18 -7.20 -23.00 -21.02
C SER A 18 -7.58 -24.19 -21.91
N ASN A 19 -6.81 -24.46 -22.97
CA ASN A 19 -7.07 -25.57 -23.90
C ASN A 19 -7.26 -26.93 -23.19
N LYS A 20 -6.51 -27.16 -22.09
CA LYS A 20 -6.62 -28.40 -21.30
C LYS A 20 -7.95 -28.47 -20.55
N GLU A 21 -8.41 -27.35 -19.98
CA GLU A 21 -9.67 -27.28 -19.25
C GLU A 21 -10.87 -27.37 -20.20
N SER A 22 -10.81 -26.71 -21.35
CA SER A 22 -11.85 -26.81 -22.39
C SER A 22 -12.04 -28.25 -22.85
N LEU A 23 -10.95 -28.98 -23.11
CA LEU A 23 -11.02 -30.39 -23.54
C LEU A 23 -11.62 -31.30 -22.46
N LEU A 24 -11.29 -31.07 -21.19
CA LEU A 24 -11.88 -31.81 -20.06
C LEU A 24 -13.38 -31.53 -19.92
N LEU A 25 -13.80 -30.27 -20.10
CA LEU A 25 -15.22 -29.92 -20.08
C LEU A 25 -15.97 -30.50 -21.27
N GLU A 26 -15.40 -30.47 -22.47
CA GLU A 26 -15.99 -31.09 -23.66
C GLU A 26 -16.23 -32.58 -23.48
N GLN A 27 -15.27 -33.29 -22.89
CA GLN A 27 -15.45 -34.69 -22.56
C GLN A 27 -16.64 -34.88 -21.60
N HIS A 28 -16.75 -34.04 -20.56
CA HIS A 28 -17.90 -34.10 -19.65
C HIS A 28 -19.23 -33.81 -20.34
N LEU A 29 -19.27 -32.81 -21.24
CA LEU A 29 -20.48 -32.43 -21.99
C LEU A 29 -20.93 -33.54 -22.96
N ASN A 30 -20.01 -34.35 -23.46
CA ASN A 30 -20.33 -35.53 -24.28
C ASN A 30 -20.95 -36.68 -23.45
N GLU A 31 -20.59 -36.79 -22.18
CA GLU A 31 -21.06 -37.86 -21.28
C GLU A 31 -22.29 -37.44 -20.45
N CYS A 32 -22.52 -36.15 -20.23
CA CYS A 32 -23.55 -35.62 -19.33
C CYS A 32 -24.59 -34.77 -20.07
N SER A 33 -25.74 -35.38 -20.36
CA SER A 33 -26.87 -34.71 -21.05
C SER A 33 -27.42 -33.51 -20.28
N SER A 34 -27.43 -33.55 -18.94
CA SER A 34 -27.92 -32.45 -18.12
C SER A 34 -27.06 -31.19 -18.26
N CYS A 35 -25.72 -31.32 -18.25
CA CYS A 35 -24.82 -30.18 -18.41
C CYS A 35 -24.84 -29.65 -19.85
N LYS A 36 -25.09 -30.52 -20.83
CA LYS A 36 -25.29 -30.10 -22.22
C LYS A 36 -26.56 -29.25 -22.39
N ALA A 37 -27.67 -29.66 -21.77
CA ALA A 37 -28.92 -28.89 -21.80
C ALA A 37 -28.77 -27.53 -21.10
N GLU A 38 -28.03 -27.46 -19.98
CA GLU A 38 -27.74 -26.20 -19.31
C GLU A 38 -26.88 -25.27 -20.19
N LEU A 39 -25.89 -25.80 -20.90
CA LEU A 39 -25.09 -25.04 -21.85
C LEU A 39 -25.93 -24.51 -23.03
N GLU A 40 -26.86 -25.31 -23.54
CA GLU A 40 -27.77 -24.92 -24.62
C GLU A 40 -28.66 -23.75 -24.20
N LEU A 41 -29.26 -23.83 -23.01
CA LEU A 41 -30.05 -22.74 -22.43
C LEU A 41 -29.22 -21.44 -22.27
N LEU A 42 -27.97 -21.55 -21.82
CA LEU A 42 -27.07 -20.40 -21.70
C LEU A 42 -26.75 -19.77 -23.07
N ASN A 43 -26.66 -20.58 -24.12
CA ASN A 43 -26.43 -20.08 -25.47
C ASN A 43 -27.69 -19.40 -26.03
N GLU A 44 -28.88 -19.97 -25.83
CA GLU A 44 -30.15 -19.34 -26.23
C GLU A 44 -30.33 -17.97 -25.58
N LEU A 45 -30.09 -17.89 -24.26
CA LEU A 45 -30.17 -16.63 -23.53
C LEU A 45 -29.16 -15.59 -24.03
N HIS A 46 -27.95 -16.04 -24.39
CA HIS A 46 -26.92 -15.16 -24.94
C HIS A 46 -27.34 -14.58 -26.29
N GLU A 47 -27.89 -15.40 -27.18
CA GLU A 47 -28.37 -14.94 -28.48
C GLU A 47 -29.52 -13.94 -28.37
N GLU A 48 -30.48 -14.19 -27.47
CA GLU A 48 -31.59 -13.25 -27.20
C GLU A 48 -31.07 -11.92 -26.63
N TRP A 49 -30.08 -11.96 -25.75
CA TRP A 49 -29.48 -10.77 -25.17
C TRP A 49 -28.65 -9.95 -26.17
N MET A 50 -27.92 -10.63 -27.07
CA MET A 50 -27.07 -9.98 -28.07
C MET A 50 -27.87 -9.46 -29.27
N ASN A 51 -29.05 -10.00 -29.51
CA ASN A 51 -29.96 -9.59 -30.58
C ASN A 51 -31.34 -9.21 -30.00
N PRO A 52 -31.40 -8.18 -29.13
CA PRO A 52 -32.66 -7.78 -28.53
C PRO A 52 -33.61 -7.29 -29.64
N PRO A 53 -34.92 -7.52 -29.51
CA PRO A 53 -35.88 -6.96 -30.43
C PRO A 53 -35.77 -5.43 -30.45
N GLU A 54 -35.91 -4.85 -31.64
CA GLU A 54 -35.82 -3.40 -31.82
C GLU A 54 -36.97 -2.72 -31.07
N PHE A 55 -36.66 -2.18 -29.89
CA PHE A 55 -37.63 -1.52 -29.02
C PHE A 55 -37.54 -0.01 -29.20
N HIS A 56 -38.60 0.59 -29.73
CA HIS A 56 -38.75 2.04 -29.80
C HIS A 56 -39.49 2.56 -28.58
N PHE A 57 -38.79 3.32 -27.73
CA PHE A 57 -39.43 4.14 -26.71
C PHE A 57 -40.29 5.21 -27.38
N SER A 58 -41.46 5.50 -26.80
CA SER A 58 -42.27 6.63 -27.28
C SER A 58 -41.52 7.94 -27.06
N ASN A 59 -41.73 8.90 -27.97
CA ASN A 59 -41.15 10.24 -27.85
C ASN A 59 -41.55 10.94 -26.54
N GLU A 60 -42.73 10.62 -26.00
CA GLU A 60 -43.21 11.14 -24.72
C GLU A 60 -42.34 10.67 -23.54
N ILE A 61 -42.00 9.37 -23.49
CA ILE A 61 -41.13 8.81 -22.46
C ILE A 61 -39.73 9.40 -22.56
N MET A 62 -39.17 9.50 -23.77
CA MET A 62 -37.83 10.08 -23.96
C MET A 62 -37.78 11.56 -23.56
N ASN A 63 -38.81 12.33 -23.89
CA ASN A 63 -38.89 13.74 -23.51
C ASN A 63 -39.00 13.91 -21.98
N GLU A 64 -39.77 13.06 -21.31
CA GLU A 64 -39.88 13.10 -19.84
C GLU A 64 -38.55 12.72 -19.18
N ILE A 65 -37.86 11.66 -19.66
CA ILE A 65 -36.54 11.29 -19.16
C ILE A 65 -35.55 12.44 -19.32
N MET A 66 -35.46 13.03 -20.51
CA MET A 66 -34.53 14.14 -20.80
C MET A 66 -34.76 15.35 -19.89
N LYS A 67 -36.04 15.68 -19.64
CA LYS A 67 -36.41 16.75 -18.71
C LYS A 67 -35.99 16.45 -17.27
N GLN A 68 -36.09 15.20 -16.82
CA GLN A 68 -35.64 14.81 -15.47
C GLN A 68 -34.11 14.85 -15.34
N THR A 69 -33.35 14.45 -16.37
CA THR A 69 -31.88 14.50 -16.35
C THR A 69 -31.37 15.94 -16.27
N GLU A 70 -31.96 16.87 -17.01
CA GLU A 70 -31.62 18.31 -16.94
C GLU A 70 -31.83 18.92 -15.54
N LEU A 71 -32.88 18.46 -14.82
CA LEU A 71 -33.17 18.92 -13.47
C LEU A 71 -32.15 18.42 -12.44
N ILE A 72 -31.61 17.21 -12.63
CA ILE A 72 -30.59 16.62 -11.76
C ILE A 72 -29.26 17.37 -11.90
N GLU A 73 -28.81 17.60 -13.14
CA GLU A 73 -27.56 18.33 -13.41
C GLU A 73 -27.60 19.77 -12.84
N ARG A 74 -28.76 20.44 -12.95
CA ARG A 74 -28.95 21.79 -12.39
C ARG A 74 -28.91 21.80 -10.87
N LYS A 75 -29.38 20.74 -10.20
CA LYS A 75 -29.41 20.65 -8.73
C LYS A 75 -28.02 20.47 -8.14
N GLU A 76 -27.15 19.69 -8.77
CA GLU A 76 -25.75 19.50 -8.35
C GLU A 76 -24.96 20.81 -8.44
N GLN A 77 -25.09 21.55 -9.55
CA GLN A 77 -24.41 22.84 -9.72
C GLN A 77 -24.84 23.91 -8.70
N VAL A 78 -26.06 23.84 -8.18
CA VAL A 78 -26.56 24.77 -7.13
C VAL A 78 -26.05 24.37 -5.75
N ILE A 79 -25.85 23.07 -5.49
CA ILE A 79 -25.33 22.57 -4.20
C ILE A 79 -23.82 22.87 -4.08
N GLU A 80 -23.04 22.67 -5.14
CA GLU A 80 -21.60 22.99 -5.12
C GLU A 80 -21.31 24.48 -4.91
N LYS A 81 -22.11 25.38 -5.52
CA LYS A 81 -21.92 26.84 -5.37
C LYS A 81 -22.24 27.37 -3.98
N LYS A 82 -22.91 26.59 -3.11
CA LYS A 82 -23.31 27.04 -1.76
C LYS A 82 -22.33 26.62 -0.66
N SER A 83 -21.35 25.77 -0.97
CA SER A 83 -20.32 25.32 -0.02
C SER A 83 -19.00 26.05 -0.27
N ASN A 84 -18.93 27.36 0.01
CA ASN A 84 -17.65 28.03 0.24
C ASN A 84 -17.87 29.40 0.88
N ASN A 85 -18.18 29.40 2.18
CA ASN A 85 -17.83 30.55 3.00
C ASN A 85 -17.46 30.17 4.44
N HIS A 86 -16.79 29.02 4.61
CA HIS A 86 -16.13 28.72 5.88
C HIS A 86 -14.73 29.33 5.86
N ASN A 87 -14.56 30.41 6.64
CA ASN A 87 -13.35 31.20 6.90
C ASN A 87 -11.98 30.54 6.53
N SER A 88 -11.65 30.53 5.24
CA SER A 88 -10.43 29.94 4.65
C SER A 88 -9.13 30.42 5.33
N LYS A 89 -9.12 31.65 5.84
CA LYS A 89 -7.98 32.21 6.57
C LYS A 89 -7.70 31.47 7.88
N LYS A 90 -8.72 31.15 8.68
CA LYS A 90 -8.54 30.49 9.98
C LYS A 90 -8.04 29.05 9.83
N VAL A 91 -8.58 28.33 8.84
CA VAL A 91 -8.15 26.96 8.53
C VAL A 91 -6.69 26.93 8.08
N ARG A 92 -6.28 27.88 7.23
CA ARG A 92 -4.87 28.02 6.82
C ARG A 92 -3.94 28.29 8.00
N PHE A 93 -4.32 29.14 8.95
CA PHE A 93 -3.52 29.38 10.17
C PHE A 93 -3.39 28.11 11.03
N ILE A 94 -4.47 27.34 11.19
CA ILE A 94 -4.43 26.07 11.94
C ILE A 94 -3.47 25.08 11.28
N HIS A 95 -3.53 24.93 9.95
CA HIS A 95 -2.59 24.05 9.23
C HIS A 95 -1.13 24.51 9.37
N LEU A 96 -0.88 25.83 9.33
CA LEU A 96 0.46 26.37 9.47
C LEU A 96 1.02 26.10 10.88
N VAL A 97 0.22 26.32 11.92
CA VAL A 97 0.61 26.02 13.31
C VAL A 97 0.83 24.52 13.51
N LEU A 98 -0.05 23.67 12.97
CA LEU A 98 0.08 22.22 13.08
C LEU A 98 1.34 21.71 12.36
N ALA A 99 1.60 22.20 11.15
CA ALA A 99 2.80 21.87 10.40
C ALA A 99 4.06 22.31 11.17
N ALA A 100 4.11 23.56 11.66
CA ALA A 100 5.24 24.06 12.42
C ALA A 100 5.51 23.23 13.69
N ALA A 101 4.47 22.84 14.42
CA ALA A 101 4.59 21.97 15.59
C ALA A 101 5.15 20.58 15.24
N ALA A 102 4.65 19.97 14.16
CA ALA A 102 5.13 18.68 13.70
C ALA A 102 6.61 18.73 13.29
N THR A 103 7.02 19.75 12.54
CA THR A 103 8.43 19.92 12.13
C THR A 103 9.32 20.15 13.35
N PHE A 104 8.88 20.94 14.33
CA PHE A 104 9.65 21.18 15.56
C PHE A 104 9.86 19.90 16.37
N LEU A 105 8.80 19.09 16.55
CA LEU A 105 8.92 17.79 17.21
C LEU A 105 9.87 16.85 16.47
N PHE A 106 9.78 16.79 15.14
CA PHE A 106 10.67 15.99 14.31
C PHE A 106 12.15 16.39 14.47
N PHE A 107 12.44 17.70 14.49
CA PHE A 107 13.78 18.20 14.77
C PHE A 107 14.26 17.84 16.17
N GLN A 108 13.41 17.93 17.20
CA GLN A 108 13.79 17.55 18.57
C GLN A 108 14.13 16.07 18.68
N PHE A 109 13.36 15.18 18.03
CA PHE A 109 13.66 13.75 18.00
C PHE A 109 14.98 13.45 17.27
N GLN A 110 15.23 14.05 16.10
CA GLN A 110 16.49 13.85 15.37
C GLN A 110 17.71 14.43 16.09
N LEU A 111 17.57 15.60 16.72
CA LEU A 111 18.64 16.20 17.52
C LEU A 111 18.94 15.37 18.77
N ALA A 112 17.91 14.86 19.46
CA ALA A 112 18.08 13.97 20.60
C ALA A 112 18.82 12.69 20.21
N GLU A 113 18.50 12.09 19.05
CA GLU A 113 19.20 10.90 18.54
C GLU A 113 20.68 11.21 18.21
N ARG A 114 20.97 12.34 17.55
CA ARG A 114 22.34 12.76 17.23
C ARG A 114 23.17 13.11 18.47
N ILE A 115 22.59 13.82 19.45
CA ILE A 115 23.29 14.18 20.70
C ILE A 115 23.56 12.94 21.55
N SER A 116 22.60 12.02 21.66
CA SER A 116 22.75 10.77 22.41
C SER A 116 23.87 9.90 21.84
N ASN A 117 23.94 9.74 20.50
CA ASN A 117 25.01 8.98 19.87
C ASN A 117 26.38 9.68 19.94
N SER A 118 26.43 11.02 19.82
CA SER A 118 27.69 11.77 19.91
C SER A 118 28.31 11.71 21.31
N ASN A 119 27.49 11.84 22.35
CA ASN A 119 27.99 11.78 23.73
C ASN A 119 28.49 10.38 24.10
N ARG A 120 27.90 9.31 23.56
CA ARG A 120 28.41 7.94 23.77
C ARG A 120 29.84 7.76 23.28
N HIS A 121 30.18 8.29 22.11
CA HIS A 121 31.52 8.15 21.54
C HIS A 121 32.57 8.95 22.34
N VAL A 122 32.19 10.14 22.83
CA VAL A 122 33.06 10.97 23.68
C VAL A 122 33.25 10.31 25.05
N VAL A 123 32.18 9.81 25.69
CA VAL A 123 32.25 9.09 26.97
C VAL A 123 33.11 7.83 26.84
N GLN A 124 32.91 7.03 25.79
CA GLN A 124 33.74 5.85 25.53
C GLN A 124 35.23 6.19 25.32
N THR A 125 35.52 7.30 24.61
CA THR A 125 36.91 7.74 24.40
C THR A 125 37.53 8.26 25.70
N ILE A 126 36.76 8.92 26.56
CA ILE A 126 37.22 9.38 27.88
C ILE A 126 37.45 8.18 28.81
N ASP A 127 36.58 7.17 28.81
CA ASP A 127 36.77 5.95 29.61
C ASP A 127 37.99 5.15 29.12
N GLN A 128 38.19 5.06 27.81
CA GLN A 128 39.36 4.40 27.21
C GLN A 128 40.66 5.15 27.54
N THR A 129 40.67 6.47 27.46
CA THR A 129 41.88 7.23 27.81
C THR A 129 42.14 7.22 29.32
N SER A 130 41.09 7.30 30.16
CA SER A 130 41.23 7.22 31.62
C SER A 130 41.75 5.85 32.07
N SER A 131 41.22 4.75 31.52
CA SER A 131 41.71 3.40 31.82
C SER A 131 43.14 3.17 31.31
N LEU A 132 43.53 3.76 30.18
CA LEU A 132 44.91 3.73 29.70
C LEU A 132 45.86 4.55 30.59
N ILE A 133 45.40 5.70 31.10
CA ILE A 133 46.16 6.52 32.05
C ILE A 133 46.35 5.74 33.37
N GLU A 134 45.29 5.16 33.94
CA GLU A 134 45.38 4.33 35.16
C GLU A 134 46.31 3.12 34.96
N LYS A 135 46.24 2.48 33.79
CA LYS A 135 47.13 1.36 33.43
C LYS A 135 48.58 1.82 33.26
N SER A 136 48.81 3.00 32.69
CA SER A 136 50.16 3.56 32.53
C SER A 136 50.80 3.94 33.87
N GLU A 137 50.00 4.40 34.84
CA GLU A 137 50.45 4.72 36.19
C GLU A 137 50.88 3.45 36.96
N LYS A 138 50.11 2.36 36.82
CA LYS A 138 50.49 1.02 37.36
C LYS A 138 51.74 0.43 36.70
N ILE A 139 52.00 0.72 35.42
CA ILE A 139 53.19 0.23 34.70
C ILE A 139 54.45 1.01 35.10
N LYS A 140 54.37 2.33 35.33
CA LYS A 140 55.54 3.12 35.80
C LYS A 140 56.07 2.68 37.17
N LEU A 141 55.21 2.10 38.01
CA LEU A 141 55.59 1.59 39.35
C LEU A 141 56.23 0.19 39.33
N SER A 142 56.27 -0.51 38.19
CA SER A 142 56.68 -1.93 38.13
C SER A 142 57.84 -2.24 37.17
N ILE A 143 58.58 -1.26 36.67
CA ILE A 143 59.77 -1.52 35.83
C ILE A 143 61.00 -1.77 36.73
N PRO A 144 61.58 -2.99 36.74
CA PRO A 144 62.84 -3.26 37.43
C PRO A 144 64.02 -2.62 36.67
N ILE A 145 64.85 -1.88 37.38
CA ILE A 145 66.07 -1.24 36.88
C ILE A 145 67.07 -2.35 36.43
N PRO A 146 67.53 -2.39 35.17
CA PRO A 146 68.57 -3.34 34.76
C PRO A 146 69.92 -2.94 35.37
N LYS A 147 70.51 -3.83 36.17
CA LYS A 147 71.87 -3.72 36.70
C LYS A 147 72.90 -3.90 35.58
N ILE A 148 73.40 -2.80 35.02
CA ILE A 148 74.70 -2.79 34.33
C ILE A 148 75.47 -1.57 34.79
N PHE A 149 76.01 -1.64 36.02
CA PHE A 149 77.16 -0.85 36.48
C PHE A 149 77.81 -1.57 37.67
N LYS A 150 78.79 -2.42 37.34
CA LYS A 150 79.91 -2.98 38.16
C LYS A 150 80.56 -4.05 37.30
N GLU A 151 81.85 -4.17 37.06
CA GLU A 151 83.07 -3.40 37.33
C GLU A 151 84.16 -4.23 36.61
N ASN A 152 85.23 -3.62 36.09
CA ASN A 152 86.56 -4.24 36.18
C ASN A 152 87.66 -3.22 35.88
N LYS A 153 88.27 -2.74 36.96
CA LYS A 153 89.67 -2.33 36.98
C LYS A 153 90.53 -3.59 36.86
N LYS A 154 91.53 -3.55 35.99
CA LYS A 154 92.82 -4.18 36.23
C LYS A 154 93.91 -3.27 35.69
#